data_AF-A0AAV2NMM3-F1
#
_entry.id   AF-A0AAV2NMM3-F1
#
_cell.length_a   1.000
_cell.length_b   1.000
_cell.length_c   1.000
_cell.angle_alpha   90.00
_cell.angle_beta   90.00
_cell.angle_gamma   90.00
#
_symmetry.space_group_name_H-M   'P 1'
#
loop_
_entity.id
_entity.type
_entity.pdbx_description
1 polymer ?
#
loop_
_entity_poly.entity_id
_entity_poly.type
_entity_poly.pdbx_seq_one_letter_code
_entity_poly.pdbx_strand_id
1 'polypeptide(L)'
;MYERAKAINKYYTDLKYNVISKKQAKTIINLHKDIQLKDIKNLSERFFETASIIEQNLSLFASLCKHIDIVTALVEYLNYYGAQFMFNEEYDEAETVYKEHYIPGTLILTVYSMCREEALITFLEHAIIEDTALVMGEILTHVKFMIDDSSKENMLLM
;
A
#
# COMPACT_ATOMS: atom_id res chain seq x y z
N MET A 1 -7.27 32.99 0.16
CA MET A 1 -6.95 32.01 -0.91
C MET A 1 -5.47 32.00 -1.29
N TYR A 2 -4.82 33.15 -1.47
CA TYR A 2 -3.42 33.26 -1.91
C TYR A 2 -2.39 32.56 -0.99
N GLU A 3 -2.48 32.75 0.34
CA GLU A 3 -1.53 32.15 1.29
C GLU A 3 -1.62 30.62 1.36
N ARG A 4 -2.84 30.07 1.27
CA ARG A 4 -3.08 28.62 1.29
C ARG A 4 -2.52 27.96 0.03
N ALA A 5 -2.74 28.58 -1.13
CA ALA A 5 -2.17 28.14 -2.39
C ALA A 5 -0.63 28.24 -2.39
N LYS A 6 -0.04 29.26 -1.76
CA LYS A 6 1.42 29.41 -1.60
C LYS A 6 2.03 28.34 -0.69
N ALA A 7 1.36 28.02 0.41
CA ALA A 7 1.78 26.96 1.34
C ALA A 7 1.75 25.61 0.64
N ILE A 8 0.65 25.27 -0.05
CA ILE A 8 0.53 24.05 -0.87
C ILE A 8 1.63 24.04 -1.94
N ASN A 9 1.76 25.11 -2.72
CA ASN A 9 2.74 25.16 -3.81
C ASN A 9 4.16 24.96 -3.30
N LYS A 10 4.52 25.54 -2.14
CA LYS A 10 5.83 25.30 -1.50
C LYS A 10 6.09 23.81 -1.26
N TYR A 11 5.12 23.07 -0.71
CA TYR A 11 5.26 21.62 -0.51
C TYR A 11 5.36 20.85 -1.84
N TYR A 12 4.61 21.23 -2.88
CA TYR A 12 4.68 20.57 -4.20
C TYR A 12 5.93 20.96 -5.03
N THR A 13 6.49 22.16 -4.88
CA THR A 13 7.74 22.56 -5.55
C THR A 13 9.00 22.08 -4.84
N ASP A 14 8.95 21.91 -3.51
CA ASP A 14 10.07 21.39 -2.73
C ASP A 14 10.11 19.85 -2.74
N LEU A 15 9.00 19.19 -3.12
CA LEU A 15 8.98 17.79 -3.52
C LEU A 15 9.70 17.63 -4.86
N LYS A 16 11.04 17.73 -4.82
CA LYS A 16 11.88 17.12 -5.84
C LYS A 16 11.63 15.62 -5.74
N TYR A 17 10.68 15.13 -6.53
CA TYR A 17 10.48 13.71 -6.82
C TYR A 17 11.68 13.20 -7.61
N ASN A 18 12.84 13.19 -6.95
CA ASN A 18 14.06 12.68 -7.52
C ASN A 18 13.84 11.20 -7.80
N VAL A 19 14.38 10.73 -8.92
CA VAL A 19 14.41 9.31 -9.25
C VAL A 19 15.04 8.58 -8.06
N ILE A 20 14.24 7.73 -7.41
CA ILE A 20 14.70 6.92 -6.29
C ILE A 20 15.82 6.00 -6.76
N SER A 21 16.93 6.02 -6.04
CA SER A 21 18.02 5.08 -6.29
C SER A 21 17.61 3.66 -5.88
N LYS A 22 18.20 2.63 -6.53
CA LYS A 22 18.02 1.23 -6.11
C LYS A 22 18.31 1.01 -4.61
N LYS A 23 19.22 1.80 -4.03
CA LYS A 23 19.54 1.76 -2.59
C LYS A 23 18.37 2.24 -1.74
N GLN A 24 17.78 3.39 -2.09
CA GLN A 24 16.62 3.93 -1.39
C GLN A 24 15.40 3.02 -1.52
N ALA A 25 15.14 2.44 -2.69
CA ALA A 25 14.09 1.44 -2.87
C ALA A 25 14.29 0.24 -1.93
N LYS A 26 15.51 -0.28 -1.82
CA LYS A 26 15.84 -1.33 -0.84
C LYS A 26 15.68 -0.88 0.61
N THR A 27 16.00 0.37 0.94
CA THR A 27 15.76 0.91 2.28
C THR A 27 14.28 0.88 2.60
N ILE A 28 13.43 1.35 1.69
CA ILE A 28 11.97 1.34 1.86
C ILE A 28 11.46 -0.08 2.08
N ILE A 29 11.85 -1.03 1.23
CA ILE A 29 11.46 -2.43 1.41
C ILE A 29 11.86 -2.92 2.80
N ASN A 30 13.08 -2.65 3.26
CA ASN A 30 13.55 -3.13 4.57
C ASN A 30 12.86 -2.51 5.78
N LEU A 31 12.12 -1.42 5.64
CA LEU A 31 11.37 -0.82 6.74
C LEU A 31 10.31 -1.77 7.32
N HIS A 32 9.85 -2.78 6.57
CA HIS A 32 8.94 -3.79 7.10
C HIS A 32 9.52 -4.57 8.29
N LYS A 33 10.86 -4.58 8.44
CA LYS A 33 11.54 -5.28 9.53
C LYS A 33 11.33 -4.60 10.88
N ASP A 34 10.92 -3.33 10.87
CA ASP A 34 10.66 -2.55 12.07
C ASP A 34 9.25 -2.83 12.64
N ILE A 35 8.43 -3.60 11.92
CA ILE A 35 7.12 -4.10 12.38
C ILE A 35 7.38 -5.24 13.37
N GLN A 36 7.00 -5.00 14.62
CA GLN A 36 7.30 -5.91 15.73
C GLN A 36 6.30 -7.07 15.81
N LEU A 37 5.11 -6.86 15.27
CA LEU A 37 3.99 -7.79 15.37
C LEU A 37 3.79 -8.50 14.04
N LYS A 38 4.26 -9.75 13.98
CA LYS A 38 4.11 -10.60 12.80
C LYS A 38 2.99 -11.63 12.93
N ASP A 39 2.44 -11.82 14.12
CA ASP A 39 1.33 -12.75 14.32
C ASP A 39 0.08 -12.24 13.58
N ILE A 40 -0.54 -13.15 12.83
CA ILE A 40 -1.72 -12.95 11.99
C ILE A 40 -2.92 -12.48 12.83
N LYS A 41 -2.98 -12.85 14.12
CA LYS A 41 -4.04 -12.43 15.04
C LYS A 41 -4.09 -10.91 15.29
N ASN A 42 -3.02 -10.20 15.00
CA ASN A 42 -2.88 -8.77 15.31
C ASN A 42 -2.93 -7.91 14.04
N LEU A 43 -3.82 -8.27 13.10
CA LEU A 43 -3.94 -7.59 11.81
C LEU A 43 -4.23 -6.08 11.95
N SER A 44 -5.04 -5.68 12.94
CA SER A 44 -5.27 -4.27 13.26
C SER A 44 -3.97 -3.54 13.60
N GLU A 45 -3.18 -4.12 14.51
CA GLU A 45 -1.90 -3.57 14.95
C GLU A 45 -0.90 -3.50 13.79
N ARG A 46 -0.86 -4.53 12.92
CA ARG A 46 -0.01 -4.53 11.72
C ARG A 46 -0.34 -3.37 10.77
N PHE A 47 -1.63 -3.11 10.56
CA PHE A 47 -2.07 -2.00 9.72
C PHE A 47 -1.65 -0.66 10.33
N PHE A 48 -1.83 -0.48 11.65
CA PHE A 48 -1.41 0.74 12.34
C PHE A 48 0.11 0.93 12.38
N GLU A 49 0.89 -0.13 12.65
CA GLU A 49 2.36 -0.07 12.61
C GLU A 49 2.86 0.26 11.20
N THR A 50 2.27 -0.35 10.17
CA THR A 50 2.59 -0.05 8.78
C THR A 50 2.32 1.42 8.44
N ALA A 51 1.16 1.95 8.86
CA ALA A 51 0.82 3.36 8.68
C ALA A 51 1.84 4.28 9.37
N SER A 52 2.16 4.00 10.63
CA SER A 52 3.13 4.76 11.42
C SER A 52 4.52 4.75 10.77
N ILE A 53 4.99 3.62 10.25
CA ILE A 53 6.28 3.53 9.54
C ILE A 53 6.29 4.40 8.28
N ILE A 54 5.20 4.39 7.51
CA ILE A 54 5.06 5.24 6.32
C ILE A 54 5.08 6.72 6.71
N GLU A 55 4.34 7.12 7.74
CA GLU A 55 4.30 8.51 8.23
C GLU A 55 5.67 8.99 8.71
N GLN A 56 6.38 8.17 9.48
CA GLN A 56 7.73 8.47 9.95
C GLN A 56 8.75 8.60 8.80
N ASN A 57 8.47 7.97 7.65
CA ASN A 57 9.32 7.98 6.46
C ASN A 57 8.64 8.69 5.26
N LEU A 58 7.70 9.61 5.52
CA LEU A 58 6.80 10.19 4.51
C LEU A 58 7.53 10.75 3.28
N SER A 59 8.67 11.42 3.47
CA SER A 59 9.45 11.99 2.36
C SER A 59 10.03 10.93 1.42
N LEU A 60 10.44 9.76 1.94
CA LEU A 60 10.92 8.64 1.14
C LEU A 60 9.78 8.02 0.34
N PHE A 61 8.64 7.77 0.99
CA PHE A 61 7.46 7.21 0.33
C PHE A 61 6.86 8.18 -0.70
N ALA A 62 6.82 9.48 -0.42
CA ALA A 62 6.34 10.49 -1.37
C ALA A 62 7.28 10.61 -2.57
N SER A 63 8.59 10.49 -2.35
CA SER A 63 9.57 10.41 -3.44
C SER A 63 9.39 9.15 -4.27
N LEU A 64 9.05 8.02 -3.64
CA LEU A 64 8.83 6.74 -4.31
C LEU A 64 7.59 6.83 -5.20
N CYS A 65 6.46 7.22 -4.61
CA CYS A 65 5.18 7.32 -5.29
C CYS A 65 5.10 8.49 -6.27
N LYS A 66 6.09 9.40 -6.25
CA LYS A 66 6.11 10.65 -7.02
C LYS A 66 4.91 11.55 -6.77
N HIS A 67 4.17 11.30 -5.69
CA HIS A 67 2.97 12.04 -5.32
C HIS A 67 2.68 11.83 -3.84
N ILE A 68 2.45 12.92 -3.10
CA ILE A 68 2.20 12.83 -1.65
C ILE A 68 0.79 12.31 -1.35
N ASP A 69 -0.20 12.67 -2.15
CA ASP A 69 -1.60 12.25 -1.95
C ASP A 69 -1.77 10.73 -2.00
N ILE A 70 -0.95 10.02 -2.79
CA ILE A 70 -0.96 8.54 -2.82
C ILE A 70 -0.54 8.00 -1.44
N VAL A 71 0.50 8.60 -0.85
CA VAL A 71 1.01 8.16 0.45
C VAL A 71 0.00 8.48 1.55
N THR A 72 -0.61 9.67 1.51
CA THR A 72 -1.67 10.05 2.44
C THR A 72 -2.88 9.12 2.33
N ALA A 73 -3.34 8.83 1.11
CA ALA A 73 -4.45 7.90 0.88
C ALA A 73 -4.12 6.49 1.40
N LEU A 74 -2.90 6.01 1.20
CA LEU A 74 -2.43 4.73 1.75
C LEU A 74 -2.49 4.71 3.27
N VAL A 75 -1.97 5.76 3.94
CA VAL A 75 -1.99 5.88 5.40
C VAL A 75 -3.43 5.91 5.93
N GLU A 76 -4.31 6.70 5.31
CA GLU A 76 -5.73 6.76 5.67
C GLU A 76 -6.42 5.40 5.52
N TYR A 77 -6.14 4.69 4.43
CA TYR A 77 -6.68 3.37 4.17
C TYR A 77 -6.20 2.33 5.20
N LEU A 78 -4.91 2.35 5.53
CA LEU A 78 -4.35 1.48 6.57
C LEU A 78 -5.00 1.74 7.93
N ASN A 79 -5.11 3.01 8.34
CA ASN A 79 -5.75 3.38 9.60
C ASN A 79 -7.24 3.01 9.62
N TYR A 80 -7.95 3.19 8.51
CA TYR A 80 -9.35 2.80 8.38
C TYR A 80 -9.53 1.29 8.63
N TYR A 81 -8.80 0.44 7.89
CA TYR A 81 -8.94 -1.01 8.05
C TYR A 81 -8.39 -1.51 9.38
N GLY A 82 -7.31 -0.91 9.90
CA GLY A 82 -6.83 -1.19 11.25
C GLY A 82 -7.92 -0.98 12.30
N ALA A 83 -8.67 0.12 12.19
CA ALA A 83 -9.78 0.42 13.08
C ALA A 83 -10.98 -0.53 12.85
N GLN A 84 -11.30 -0.89 11.60
CA GLN A 84 -12.35 -1.86 11.31
C GLN A 84 -12.05 -3.22 11.94
N PHE A 85 -10.82 -3.72 11.82
CA PHE A 85 -10.41 -4.99 12.44
C PHE A 85 -10.41 -4.94 13.97
N MET A 86 -10.25 -3.76 14.57
CA MET A 86 -10.20 -3.60 16.02
C MET A 86 -11.59 -3.46 16.65
N PHE A 87 -12.52 -2.77 15.98
CA PHE A 87 -13.76 -2.30 16.62
C PHE A 87 -15.05 -2.77 15.94
N ASN A 88 -15.00 -3.35 14.74
CA ASN A 88 -16.22 -3.77 14.04
C ASN A 88 -16.47 -5.27 14.23
N GLU A 89 -17.59 -5.59 14.88
CA GLU A 89 -18.04 -6.96 15.16
C GLU A 89 -18.26 -7.80 13.88
N GLU A 90 -18.66 -7.19 12.76
CA GLU A 90 -18.77 -7.88 11.47
C GLU A 90 -17.41 -8.38 10.98
N TYR A 91 -16.36 -7.59 11.25
CA TYR A 91 -14.97 -7.97 11.00
C TYR A 91 -14.38 -8.83 12.12
N ASP A 92 -15.08 -9.11 13.21
CA ASP A 92 -14.70 -10.13 14.20
C ASP A 92 -15.30 -11.50 13.80
N GLU A 93 -16.53 -11.48 13.27
CA GLU A 93 -17.25 -12.68 12.82
C GLU A 93 -16.89 -13.16 11.39
N ALA A 94 -16.27 -12.31 10.55
CA ALA A 94 -15.89 -12.71 9.20
C ALA A 94 -14.89 -13.89 9.17
N GLU A 95 -14.92 -14.67 8.09
CA GLU A 95 -14.02 -15.82 7.92
C GLU A 95 -12.55 -15.37 7.93
N THR A 96 -11.71 -16.12 8.63
CA THR A 96 -10.27 -15.91 8.77
C THR A 96 -9.59 -15.65 7.41
N VAL A 97 -9.92 -16.45 6.40
CA VAL A 97 -9.41 -16.31 5.02
C VAL A 97 -9.73 -14.94 4.40
N TYR A 98 -10.92 -14.40 4.68
CA TYR A 98 -11.34 -13.10 4.16
C TYR A 98 -10.52 -11.95 4.79
N LYS A 99 -10.26 -12.02 6.11
CA LYS A 99 -9.47 -10.99 6.80
C LYS A 99 -8.00 -11.04 6.44
N GLU A 100 -7.44 -12.25 6.36
CA GLU A 100 -5.99 -12.46 6.23
C GLU A 100 -5.48 -12.32 4.79
N HIS A 101 -6.33 -12.55 3.79
CA HIS A 101 -5.90 -12.56 2.39
C HIS A 101 -6.68 -11.57 1.52
N TYR A 102 -8.01 -11.56 1.61
CA TYR A 102 -8.81 -10.74 0.70
C TYR A 102 -8.63 -9.24 0.96
N ILE A 103 -8.67 -8.80 2.21
CA ILE A 103 -8.53 -7.38 2.54
C ILE A 103 -7.10 -6.86 2.31
N PRO A 104 -6.03 -7.53 2.79
CA PRO A 104 -4.66 -7.16 2.43
C PRO A 104 -4.40 -7.19 0.93
N GLY A 105 -4.90 -8.20 0.22
CA GLY A 105 -4.75 -8.31 -1.24
C GLY A 105 -5.44 -7.17 -1.98
N THR A 106 -6.68 -6.85 -1.63
CA THR A 106 -7.41 -5.72 -2.24
C THR A 106 -6.76 -4.37 -1.94
N LEU A 107 -6.19 -4.18 -0.74
CA LEU A 107 -5.37 -3.00 -0.42
C LEU A 107 -4.17 -2.91 -1.37
N ILE A 108 -3.38 -3.98 -1.49
CA ILE A 108 -2.19 -3.98 -2.36
C ILE A 108 -2.56 -3.71 -3.82
N LEU A 109 -3.67 -4.29 -4.31
CA LEU A 109 -4.16 -4.03 -5.66
C LEU A 109 -4.61 -2.58 -5.86
N THR A 110 -5.31 -2.03 -4.87
CA THR A 110 -5.74 -0.62 -4.90
C THR A 110 -4.50 0.28 -4.96
N VAL A 111 -3.51 0.04 -4.12
CA VAL A 111 -2.23 0.77 -4.14
C VAL A 111 -1.51 0.61 -5.46
N TYR A 112 -1.44 -0.60 -6.02
CA TYR A 112 -0.83 -0.86 -7.32
C TYR A 112 -1.51 -0.07 -8.46
N SER A 113 -2.83 0.08 -8.39
CA SER A 113 -3.58 0.88 -9.37
C SER A 113 -3.24 2.37 -9.30
N MET A 114 -2.92 2.88 -8.11
CA MET A 114 -2.52 4.27 -7.87
C MET A 114 -1.01 4.52 -8.08
N CYS A 115 -0.18 3.54 -7.74
CA CYS A 115 1.28 3.62 -7.67
C CYS A 115 1.92 2.29 -8.08
N ARG A 116 2.48 2.25 -9.30
CA ARG A 116 3.09 1.04 -9.89
C ARG A 116 4.55 0.81 -9.47
N GLU A 117 4.95 1.36 -8.33
CA GLU A 117 6.33 1.25 -7.84
C GLU A 117 6.51 -0.07 -7.08
N GLU A 118 7.26 -0.99 -7.67
CA GLU A 118 7.50 -2.35 -7.14
C GLU A 118 7.95 -2.34 -5.67
N ALA A 119 8.83 -1.41 -5.29
CA ALA A 119 9.33 -1.31 -3.93
C ALA A 119 8.23 -0.99 -2.89
N LEU A 120 7.19 -0.26 -3.28
CA LEU A 120 6.05 0.03 -2.39
C LEU A 120 5.22 -1.23 -2.19
N ILE A 121 4.92 -1.93 -3.29
CA ILE A 121 4.15 -3.17 -3.27
C ILE A 121 4.86 -4.23 -2.43
N THR A 122 6.15 -4.43 -2.69
CA THR A 122 6.98 -5.37 -1.93
C THR A 122 7.10 -4.97 -0.45
N PHE A 123 7.15 -3.68 -0.13
CA PHE A 123 7.09 -3.24 1.27
C PHE A 123 5.75 -3.65 1.91
N LEU A 124 4.62 -3.38 1.27
CA LEU A 124 3.28 -3.70 1.79
C LEU A 124 3.03 -5.21 1.91
N GLU A 125 3.50 -6.00 0.95
CA GLU A 125 3.44 -7.47 1.02
C GLU A 125 4.14 -8.00 2.28
N HIS A 126 5.38 -7.57 2.52
CA HIS A 126 6.12 -8.00 3.70
C HIS A 126 5.51 -7.44 5.00
N ALA A 127 5.01 -6.20 4.97
CA ALA A 127 4.46 -5.55 6.14
C ALA A 127 3.13 -6.16 6.59
N ILE A 128 2.25 -6.49 5.64
CA ILE A 128 0.84 -6.81 5.91
C ILE A 128 0.49 -8.28 5.70
N ILE A 129 1.18 -8.97 4.77
CA ILE A 129 0.84 -10.37 4.44
C ILE A 129 1.77 -11.37 5.13
N GLU A 130 3.04 -11.01 5.37
CA GLU A 130 4.11 -11.93 5.85
C GLU A 130 4.37 -13.15 4.92
N ASP A 131 5.55 -13.77 5.05
CA ASP A 131 6.16 -14.76 4.12
C ASP A 131 5.43 -16.14 4.05
N THR A 132 4.26 -16.28 4.68
CA THR A 132 3.54 -17.57 4.77
C THR A 132 2.36 -17.71 3.82
N ALA A 133 1.96 -16.68 3.08
CA ALA A 133 0.83 -16.79 2.17
C ALA A 133 1.27 -17.04 0.72
N LEU A 134 1.22 -18.33 0.37
CA LEU A 134 1.17 -18.90 -0.98
C LEU A 134 0.03 -18.33 -1.88
N VAL A 135 -0.55 -17.18 -1.54
CA VAL A 135 -1.81 -16.66 -2.10
C VAL A 135 -1.56 -15.51 -3.10
N MET A 136 -0.45 -14.77 -2.97
CA MET A 136 -0.12 -13.71 -3.93
C MET A 136 0.20 -14.25 -5.32
N GLY A 137 0.74 -15.47 -5.43
CA GLY A 137 0.97 -16.12 -6.73
C GLY A 137 -0.31 -16.34 -7.54
N GLU A 138 -1.42 -16.69 -6.87
CA GLU A 138 -2.73 -16.96 -7.45
C GLU A 138 -3.53 -15.67 -7.72
N ILE A 139 -3.40 -14.67 -6.84
CA ILE A 139 -4.02 -13.34 -7.01
C ILE A 139 -3.31 -12.57 -8.14
N LEU A 140 -1.99 -12.56 -8.18
CA LEU A 140 -1.22 -11.90 -9.25
C LEU A 140 -1.46 -12.57 -10.61
N THR A 141 -1.64 -13.90 -10.66
CA THR A 141 -2.05 -14.54 -11.92
C THR A 141 -3.43 -14.06 -12.34
N HIS A 142 -4.43 -14.04 -11.44
CA HIS A 142 -5.77 -13.55 -11.77
C HIS A 142 -5.78 -12.09 -12.24
N VAL A 143 -5.03 -11.22 -11.58
CA VAL A 143 -4.96 -9.79 -11.94
C VAL A 143 -4.22 -9.59 -13.26
N LYS A 144 -3.18 -10.38 -13.54
CA LYS A 144 -2.47 -10.35 -14.82
C LYS A 144 -3.37 -10.83 -15.97
N PHE A 145 -4.20 -11.85 -15.74
CA PHE A 145 -5.24 -12.28 -16.68
C PHE A 145 -6.28 -11.17 -16.95
N MET A 146 -6.77 -10.49 -15.91
CA MET A 146 -7.76 -9.41 -16.06
C MET A 146 -7.22 -8.19 -16.81
N ILE A 147 -5.95 -7.83 -16.60
CA ILE A 147 -5.30 -6.72 -17.33
C ILE A 147 -5.08 -7.10 -18.80
N ASP A 148 -4.62 -8.31 -19.08
CA ASP A 148 -4.37 -8.78 -20.46
C ASP A 148 -5.68 -8.90 -21.27
N ASP A 149 -6.79 -9.34 -20.67
CA ASP A 149 -8.09 -9.40 -21.35
C ASP A 149 -8.65 -8.00 -21.67
N SER A 150 -8.53 -7.04 -20.75
CA SER A 150 -8.93 -5.65 -21.00
C SER A 150 -8.13 -4.99 -22.14
N SER A 151 -6.89 -5.44 -22.37
CA SER A 151 -6.06 -4.96 -23.47
C SER A 151 -6.48 -5.54 -24.82
N LYS A 152 -6.97 -6.79 -24.84
CA LYS A 152 -7.44 -7.48 -26.06
C LYS A 152 -8.80 -7.00 -26.53
N GLU A 153 -9.74 -6.73 -25.61
CA GLU A 153 -11.03 -6.15 -25.96
C GLU A 153 -10.89 -4.76 -26.59
N ASN A 154 -9.93 -3.95 -26.13
CA ASN A 154 -9.64 -2.64 -26.72
C ASN A 154 -8.99 -2.73 -28.12
N MET A 155 -8.32 -3.83 -28.46
CA MET A 155 -7.79 -4.07 -29.81
C MET A 155 -8.83 -4.62 -30.81
N LEU A 156 -9.91 -5.23 -30.32
CA LEU A 156 -11.01 -5.76 -31.16
C LEU A 156 -12.05 -4.70 -31.53
N LEU A 157 -11.98 -3.52 -30.90
CA LEU A 157 -12.88 -2.37 -31.11
C LEU A 157 -12.25 -1.23 -31.94
N MET A 158 -11.04 -1.42 -32.49
CA MET A 158 -10.40 -0.55 -33.50
C MET A 158 -10.38 -1.23 -34.87
#